data_AF-A0A6P4XFB4-F1
#
_entry.id   AF-A0A6P4XFB4-F1
#
_cell.length_a   1.000
_cell.length_b   1.000
_cell.length_c   1.000
_cell.angle_alpha   90.00
_cell.angle_beta   90.00
_cell.angle_gamma   90.00
#
_symmetry.space_group_name_H-M   'P 1'
#
loop_
_entity.id
_entity.type
_entity.pdbx_description
1 polymer ?
#
loop_
_entity_poly.entity_id
_entity_poly.type
_entity_poly.pdbx_seq_one_letter_code
_entity_poly.pdbx_strand_id
1 'polypeptide(L)'
;MAFSLKLAVAAALVVTLSVCMVEGYPSGAPVEACSAMFPNHRMNHENSSLPDERYSSQNLSTAPYLITAARQDNGKVQVSLGVTDAAQYYWEGFFLQARLQGTTAPVGRWEVLPTGTQTRDCPGGMKNALTHTSETKVRTLDATWTPPAAPANMTVVFRVTFVKGFETFWVGLESAPVTGVKAYVSATVPLKALTTVVFSTALMATVAAMF
;
A
#
# COMPACT_ATOMS: atom_id res chain seq x y z
N MET A 1 41.07 -42.27 12.47
CA MET A 1 40.29 -41.37 13.35
C MET A 1 40.42 -39.90 12.97
N ALA A 2 41.61 -39.39 12.62
CA ALA A 2 41.79 -37.98 12.23
C ALA A 2 41.12 -37.57 10.90
N PHE A 3 40.94 -38.49 9.94
CA PHE A 3 40.28 -38.22 8.66
C PHE A 3 38.76 -38.04 8.81
N SER A 4 38.13 -38.84 9.66
CA SER A 4 36.69 -38.83 9.95
C SER A 4 36.25 -37.52 10.61
N LEU A 5 37.11 -36.95 11.46
CA LEU A 5 36.86 -35.69 12.17
C LEU A 5 36.90 -34.49 11.21
N LYS A 6 37.80 -34.49 10.22
CA LYS A 6 37.90 -33.43 9.20
C LYS A 6 36.68 -33.38 8.29
N LEU A 7 36.13 -34.56 7.94
CA LEU A 7 34.93 -34.66 7.11
C LEU A 7 33.68 -34.15 7.85
N ALA A 8 33.55 -34.49 9.13
CA ALA A 8 32.45 -34.03 9.97
C ALA A 8 32.49 -32.51 10.21
N VAL A 9 33.67 -31.94 10.42
CA VAL A 9 33.86 -30.49 10.58
C VAL A 9 33.58 -29.74 9.27
N ALA A 10 34.00 -30.27 8.13
CA ALA A 10 33.70 -29.67 6.82
C ALA A 10 32.20 -29.74 6.50
N ALA A 11 31.53 -30.86 6.78
CA ALA A 11 30.08 -30.99 6.61
C ALA A 11 29.31 -30.02 7.53
N ALA A 12 29.73 -29.86 8.78
CA ALA A 12 29.12 -28.91 9.72
C ALA A 12 29.29 -27.45 9.27
N LEU A 13 30.45 -27.10 8.69
CA LEU A 13 30.73 -25.75 8.17
C LEU A 13 29.92 -25.43 6.89
N VAL A 14 29.69 -26.42 6.03
CA VAL A 14 28.85 -26.27 4.81
C VAL A 14 27.37 -26.19 5.17
N VAL A 15 26.92 -26.91 6.21
CA VAL A 15 25.54 -26.86 6.69
C VAL A 15 25.23 -25.51 7.39
N THR A 16 26.19 -24.90 8.09
CA THR A 16 26.00 -23.57 8.70
C THR A 16 26.06 -22.41 7.71
N LEU A 17 26.73 -22.55 6.55
CA LEU A 17 26.68 -21.55 5.47
C LEU A 17 25.38 -21.59 4.63
N SER A 18 24.52 -22.59 4.85
CA SER A 18 23.25 -22.76 4.13
C SER A 18 22.06 -22.07 4.79
N VAL A 19 22.28 -21.34 5.89
CA VAL A 19 21.25 -20.47 6.47
C VAL A 19 21.20 -19.21 5.62
N CYS A 20 20.49 -19.31 4.49
CA CYS A 20 20.10 -18.16 3.71
C CYS A 20 19.30 -17.26 4.64
N MET A 21 19.94 -16.20 5.15
CA MET A 21 19.23 -15.06 5.70
C MET A 21 18.38 -14.54 4.54
N VAL A 22 17.13 -15.01 4.46
CA VAL A 22 16.12 -14.38 3.62
C VAL A 22 15.78 -13.10 4.37
N GLU A 23 16.64 -12.09 4.21
CA GLU A 23 16.33 -10.74 4.62
C GLU A 23 15.04 -10.37 3.88
N GLY A 24 13.96 -10.15 4.63
CA GLY A 24 12.70 -9.73 4.05
C GLY A 24 12.96 -8.46 3.27
N TYR A 25 12.65 -8.47 1.97
CA TYR A 25 12.99 -7.39 1.06
C TYR A 25 12.58 -6.03 1.66
N PRO A 26 13.53 -5.15 2.05
CA PRO A 26 13.21 -3.88 2.69
C PRO A 26 12.53 -2.90 1.73
N SER A 27 12.34 -3.30 0.46
CA SER A 27 11.72 -2.47 -0.55
C SER A 27 10.22 -2.29 -0.38
N GLY A 28 9.52 -3.01 0.50
CA GLY A 28 8.06 -2.98 0.55
C GLY A 28 7.40 -3.64 -0.66
N ALA A 29 6.07 -3.58 -0.75
CA ALA A 29 5.30 -4.30 -1.77
C ALA A 29 5.62 -3.81 -3.21
N PRO A 30 5.79 -4.72 -4.18
CA PRO A 30 6.07 -4.37 -5.57
C PRO A 30 4.77 -4.06 -6.34
N VAL A 31 4.89 -3.48 -7.54
CA VAL A 31 3.73 -3.03 -8.35
C VAL A 31 2.83 -4.20 -8.76
N GLU A 32 3.39 -5.40 -8.94
CA GLU A 32 2.65 -6.60 -9.29
C GLU A 32 1.64 -7.02 -8.20
N ALA A 33 1.88 -6.60 -6.95
CA ALA A 33 0.94 -6.85 -5.86
C ALA A 33 -0.31 -5.96 -5.94
N CYS A 34 -0.36 -4.94 -6.79
CA CYS A 34 -1.43 -3.94 -6.79
C CYS A 34 -2.85 -4.52 -6.98
N SER A 35 -3.02 -5.51 -7.87
CA SER A 35 -4.35 -6.07 -8.16
C SER A 35 -4.79 -7.04 -7.06
N ALA A 36 -4.03 -8.11 -6.87
CA ALA A 36 -4.36 -9.18 -5.92
C ALA A 36 -4.17 -8.77 -4.46
N MET A 37 -3.29 -7.79 -4.19
CA MET A 37 -2.77 -7.46 -2.85
C MET A 37 -2.09 -8.64 -2.17
N PHE A 38 -1.63 -9.61 -2.97
CA PHE A 38 -0.98 -10.81 -2.49
C PHE A 38 0.52 -10.54 -2.30
N PRO A 39 1.13 -10.95 -1.17
CA PRO A 39 2.58 -10.80 -0.97
C PRO A 39 3.36 -11.55 -2.04
N ASN A 40 4.27 -10.87 -2.73
CA ASN A 40 5.13 -11.51 -3.72
C ASN A 40 6.46 -11.89 -3.06
N HIS A 41 6.50 -13.09 -2.50
CA HIS A 41 7.71 -13.64 -1.92
C HIS A 41 8.51 -14.38 -3.00
N ARG A 42 9.17 -13.62 -3.89
CA ARG A 42 10.03 -14.21 -4.93
C ARG A 42 11.23 -14.94 -4.29
N MET A 43 11.12 -16.25 -4.10
CA MET A 43 12.31 -17.09 -4.08
C MET A 43 12.75 -17.27 -5.53
N ASN A 44 13.97 -16.84 -5.88
CA ASN A 44 14.93 -17.31 -6.90
C ASN A 44 14.46 -18.32 -7.98
N HIS A 45 13.26 -18.18 -8.54
CA HIS A 45 12.71 -19.09 -9.52
C HIS A 45 12.59 -18.35 -10.85
N GLU A 46 13.21 -18.95 -11.86
CA GLU A 46 13.37 -18.50 -13.25
C GLU A 46 12.05 -18.33 -14.03
N ASN A 47 10.90 -18.48 -13.35
CA ASN A 47 9.57 -18.34 -13.93
C ASN A 47 8.74 -17.35 -13.09
N SER A 48 8.86 -16.08 -13.45
CA SER A 48 8.28 -14.93 -12.74
C SER A 48 6.79 -14.68 -13.03
N SER A 49 6.02 -15.69 -13.45
CA SER A 49 4.67 -15.49 -13.99
C SER A 49 3.53 -16.02 -13.12
N LEU A 50 3.81 -16.71 -12.02
CA LEU A 50 2.77 -17.29 -11.16
C LEU A 50 2.63 -16.49 -9.85
N PRO A 51 1.40 -16.35 -9.30
CA PRO A 51 1.22 -16.08 -7.89
C PRO A 51 2.05 -17.10 -7.09
N ASP A 52 2.45 -16.79 -5.88
CA ASP A 52 3.15 -17.76 -5.04
C ASP A 52 2.16 -18.86 -4.61
N GLU A 53 1.84 -19.79 -5.54
CA GLU A 53 0.86 -20.87 -5.40
C GLU A 53 1.22 -21.84 -4.26
N ARG A 54 2.41 -21.70 -3.67
CA ARG A 54 2.86 -22.51 -2.53
C ARG A 54 2.28 -22.04 -1.20
N TYR A 55 1.91 -20.77 -1.10
CA TYR A 55 1.38 -20.19 0.12
C TYR A 55 -0.03 -19.66 -0.07
N SER A 56 -0.80 -19.68 1.01
CA SER A 56 -2.18 -19.23 1.01
C SER A 56 -2.41 -18.23 2.13
N SER A 57 -3.28 -17.26 1.86
CA SER A 57 -3.74 -16.34 2.89
C SER A 57 -4.35 -17.13 4.04
N GLN A 58 -4.03 -16.70 5.25
CA GLN A 58 -4.71 -17.14 6.45
C GLN A 58 -6.19 -16.70 6.41
N ASN A 59 -7.03 -17.39 7.19
CA ASN A 59 -8.44 -17.05 7.29
C ASN A 59 -8.62 -15.66 7.91
N LEU A 60 -9.39 -14.78 7.26
CA LEU A 60 -9.65 -13.43 7.77
C LEU A 60 -10.46 -13.43 9.06
N SER A 61 -11.28 -14.45 9.33
CA SER A 61 -12.06 -14.52 10.58
C SER A 61 -11.19 -14.71 11.83
N THR A 62 -9.93 -15.14 11.65
CA THR A 62 -8.96 -15.31 12.72
C THR A 62 -7.84 -14.27 12.67
N ALA A 63 -7.97 -13.25 11.81
CA ALA A 63 -6.98 -12.18 11.69
C ALA A 63 -6.84 -11.41 13.01
N PRO A 64 -5.63 -11.33 13.62
CA PRO A 64 -5.41 -10.57 14.85
C PRO A 64 -5.17 -9.07 14.57
N TYR A 65 -5.79 -8.54 13.52
CA TYR A 65 -5.57 -7.19 13.01
C TYR A 65 -6.87 -6.43 12.86
N LEU A 66 -6.76 -5.11 12.94
CA LEU A 66 -7.86 -4.17 12.87
C LEU A 66 -7.55 -3.10 11.85
N ILE A 67 -8.58 -2.65 11.15
CA ILE A 67 -8.53 -1.47 10.28
C ILE A 67 -9.76 -0.61 10.55
N THR A 68 -9.54 0.66 10.86
CA THR A 68 -10.60 1.66 11.04
C THR A 68 -10.35 2.85 10.13
N ALA A 69 -11.43 3.52 9.73
CA ALA A 69 -11.37 4.68 8.86
C ALA A 69 -12.40 5.72 9.30
N ALA A 70 -11.95 6.96 9.46
CA ALA A 70 -12.78 8.07 9.93
C ALA A 70 -12.56 9.32 9.09
N ARG A 71 -13.66 9.89 8.57
CA ARG A 71 -13.62 11.19 7.87
C ARG A 71 -13.16 12.28 8.82
N GLN A 72 -12.38 13.20 8.27
CA GLN A 72 -11.87 14.38 8.97
C GLN A 72 -12.55 15.63 8.40
N ASP A 73 -12.57 16.71 9.18
CA ASP A 73 -13.20 17.99 8.79
C ASP A 73 -12.54 18.62 7.55
N ASN A 74 -11.27 18.32 7.30
CA ASN A 74 -10.52 18.78 6.13
C ASN A 74 -10.82 17.98 4.84
N GLY A 75 -11.81 17.10 4.86
CA GLY A 75 -12.22 16.27 3.73
C GLY A 75 -11.34 15.03 3.48
N LYS A 76 -10.27 14.84 4.26
CA LYS A 76 -9.43 13.63 4.22
C LYS A 76 -10.03 12.53 5.09
N VAL A 77 -9.43 11.35 5.03
CA VAL A 77 -9.79 10.21 5.87
C VAL A 77 -8.56 9.79 6.67
N GLN A 78 -8.71 9.69 7.98
CA GLN A 78 -7.72 9.06 8.85
C GLN A 78 -7.97 7.56 8.84
N VAL A 79 -6.93 6.78 8.55
CA VAL A 79 -6.98 5.32 8.51
C VAL A 79 -6.00 4.78 9.54
N SER A 80 -6.50 3.95 10.44
CA SER A 80 -5.70 3.36 11.52
C SER A 80 -5.64 1.85 11.34
N LEU A 81 -4.43 1.32 11.30
CA LEU A 81 -4.15 -0.11 11.37
C LEU A 81 -3.70 -0.46 12.79
N GLY A 82 -4.16 -1.59 13.31
CA GLY A 82 -3.83 -2.04 14.65
C GLY A 82 -3.80 -3.56 14.79
N VAL A 83 -3.32 -4.02 15.93
CA VAL A 83 -3.42 -5.41 16.38
C VAL A 83 -4.46 -5.54 17.49
N THR A 84 -5.06 -6.72 17.63
CA THR A 84 -6.03 -7.01 18.70
C THR A 84 -5.37 -7.18 20.08
N ASP A 85 -4.11 -7.62 20.12
CA ASP A 85 -3.29 -7.71 21.33
C ASP A 85 -1.83 -7.34 21.00
N ALA A 86 -1.39 -6.20 21.55
CA ALA A 86 -0.06 -5.66 21.32
C ALA A 86 1.07 -6.48 21.99
N ALA A 87 0.77 -7.32 22.97
CA ALA A 87 1.77 -8.20 23.58
C ALA A 87 2.10 -9.40 22.68
N GLN A 88 1.13 -9.87 21.89
CA GLN A 88 1.24 -11.11 21.11
C GLN A 88 1.46 -10.88 19.62
N TYR A 89 0.85 -9.83 19.07
CA TYR A 89 0.78 -9.63 17.63
C TYR A 89 1.54 -8.41 17.15
N TYR A 90 2.00 -8.51 15.91
CA TYR A 90 2.66 -7.48 15.13
C TYR A 90 2.54 -7.86 13.65
N TRP A 91 2.90 -6.94 12.77
CA TRP A 91 3.20 -7.23 11.38
C TRP A 91 4.58 -6.67 11.01
N GLU A 92 5.23 -7.33 10.07
CA GLU A 92 6.53 -6.94 9.52
C GLU A 92 6.36 -6.28 8.15
N GLY A 93 5.25 -6.60 7.46
CA GLY A 93 4.88 -5.98 6.21
C GLY A 93 3.40 -5.69 6.12
N PHE A 94 3.05 -4.70 5.30
CA PHE A 94 1.67 -4.44 4.92
C PHE A 94 1.56 -3.86 3.51
N PHE A 95 0.36 -3.95 2.94
CA PHE A 95 0.00 -3.26 1.72
C PHE A 95 -1.44 -2.77 1.79
N LEU A 96 -1.62 -1.45 1.72
CA LEU A 96 -2.88 -0.76 1.99
C LEU A 96 -3.33 0.04 0.75
N GLN A 97 -4.60 -0.10 0.40
CA GLN A 97 -5.26 0.61 -0.70
C GLN A 97 -6.62 1.14 -0.25
N ALA A 98 -7.05 2.24 -0.86
CA ALA A 98 -8.45 2.65 -0.84
C ALA A 98 -9.09 2.25 -2.15
N ARG A 99 -10.30 1.67 -2.13
CA ARG A 99 -11.05 1.24 -3.32
C ARG A 99 -12.47 1.81 -3.26
N LEU A 100 -13.06 2.10 -4.41
CA LEU A 100 -14.51 2.32 -4.45
C LEU A 100 -15.19 1.01 -4.08
N GLN A 101 -16.26 1.08 -3.30
CA GLN A 101 -16.98 -0.11 -2.88
C GLN A 101 -17.39 -0.96 -4.10
N GLY A 102 -17.09 -2.26 -4.05
CA GLY A 102 -17.38 -3.20 -5.15
C GLY A 102 -16.40 -3.16 -6.32
N THR A 103 -15.32 -2.37 -6.24
CA THR A 103 -14.28 -2.30 -7.27
C THR A 103 -12.94 -2.83 -6.78
N THR A 104 -12.04 -3.15 -7.71
CA THR A 104 -10.69 -3.64 -7.40
C THR A 104 -9.60 -2.60 -7.63
N ALA A 105 -9.91 -1.50 -8.31
CA ALA A 105 -8.94 -0.46 -8.64
C ALA A 105 -8.71 0.48 -7.45
N PRO A 106 -7.44 0.79 -7.12
CA PRO A 106 -7.13 1.75 -6.08
C PRO A 106 -7.48 3.18 -6.50
N VAL A 107 -7.93 3.99 -5.55
CA VAL A 107 -8.34 5.38 -5.75
C VAL A 107 -7.77 6.33 -4.70
N GLY A 108 -7.71 7.61 -5.06
CA GLY A 108 -7.17 8.66 -4.21
C GLY A 108 -5.67 8.52 -4.00
N ARG A 109 -5.16 9.15 -2.95
CA ARG A 109 -3.72 9.21 -2.68
C ARG A 109 -3.41 9.29 -1.19
N TRP A 110 -2.32 8.67 -0.79
CA TRP A 110 -1.81 8.72 0.58
C TRP A 110 -0.89 9.94 0.75
N GLU A 111 -1.11 10.66 1.84
CA GLU A 111 -0.33 11.83 2.25
C GLU A 111 0.03 11.72 3.72
N VAL A 112 1.06 12.43 4.18
CA VAL A 112 1.54 12.40 5.57
C VAL A 112 1.85 10.95 5.99
N LEU A 113 3.03 10.50 5.60
CA LEU A 113 3.42 9.10 5.77
C LEU A 113 4.00 8.88 7.17
N PRO A 114 3.50 7.88 7.92
CA PRO A 114 4.16 7.43 9.14
C PRO A 114 5.59 6.99 8.87
N THR A 115 6.45 7.11 9.88
CA THR A 115 7.80 6.55 9.83
C THR A 115 7.75 5.07 9.45
N GLY A 116 8.67 4.63 8.58
CA GLY A 116 8.72 3.24 8.14
C GLY A 116 7.74 2.88 7.02
N THR A 117 7.12 3.89 6.38
CA THR A 117 6.16 3.70 5.29
C THR A 117 6.53 4.49 4.04
N GLN A 118 6.07 4.00 2.90
CA GLN A 118 6.23 4.63 1.59
C GLN A 118 5.02 4.38 0.70
N THR A 119 4.83 5.25 -0.28
CA THR A 119 3.76 5.10 -1.26
C THR A 119 4.16 4.19 -2.42
N ARG A 120 3.17 3.56 -3.04
CA ARG A 120 3.29 2.83 -4.30
C ARG A 120 2.31 3.37 -5.34
N ASP A 121 2.80 3.44 -6.58
CA ASP A 121 2.01 3.83 -7.74
C ASP A 121 1.45 2.57 -8.38
N CYS A 122 0.21 2.26 -8.03
CA CYS A 122 -0.57 1.21 -8.68
C CYS A 122 -1.30 1.74 -9.92
N PRO A 123 -1.68 0.86 -10.86
CA PRO A 123 -2.45 1.27 -12.04
C PRO A 123 -3.64 2.16 -11.68
N GLY A 124 -3.82 3.25 -12.43
CA GLY A 124 -4.93 4.20 -12.24
C GLY A 124 -4.61 5.42 -11.37
N GLY A 125 -3.39 5.58 -10.83
CA GLY A 125 -3.02 6.80 -10.11
C GLY A 125 -1.61 6.80 -9.52
N MET A 126 -1.24 7.95 -8.94
CA MET A 126 0.01 8.10 -8.18
C MET A 126 -0.28 8.08 -6.69
N LYS A 127 0.63 7.48 -5.92
CA LYS A 127 0.59 7.37 -4.46
C LYS A 127 -0.73 6.77 -3.95
N ASN A 128 -1.35 5.89 -4.73
CA ASN A 128 -2.66 5.32 -4.47
C ASN A 128 -2.61 4.03 -3.63
N ALA A 129 -1.40 3.56 -3.29
CA ALA A 129 -1.18 2.50 -2.30
C ALA A 129 -0.09 2.91 -1.28
N LEU A 130 -0.12 2.27 -0.10
CA LEU A 130 0.83 2.47 0.99
C LEU A 130 1.45 1.13 1.41
N THR A 131 2.76 1.11 1.66
CA THR A 131 3.49 -0.08 2.10
C THR A 131 4.62 0.27 3.07
N HIS A 132 5.25 -0.75 3.65
CA HIS A 132 6.37 -0.64 4.58
C HIS A 132 7.70 -0.33 3.84
N THR A 133 8.70 0.17 4.58
CA THR A 133 10.08 0.38 4.08
C THR A 133 11.11 -0.50 4.78
N SER A 134 10.68 -1.37 5.68
CA SER A 134 11.54 -2.29 6.44
C SER A 134 10.68 -3.39 7.08
N GLU A 135 11.29 -4.51 7.44
CA GLU A 135 10.67 -5.61 8.19
C GLU A 135 10.52 -5.36 9.70
N THR A 136 10.67 -4.10 10.14
CA THR A 136 10.50 -3.75 11.56
C THR A 136 9.11 -4.13 12.04
N LYS A 137 9.03 -4.74 13.23
CA LYS A 137 7.76 -5.13 13.85
C LYS A 137 6.93 -3.92 14.22
N VAL A 138 5.80 -3.74 13.54
CA VAL A 138 4.84 -2.67 13.78
C VAL A 138 3.56 -3.24 14.40
N ARG A 139 2.90 -2.44 15.24
CA ARG A 139 1.64 -2.79 15.93
C ARG A 139 0.51 -1.82 15.68
N THR A 140 0.86 -0.58 15.33
CA THR A 140 -0.08 0.49 15.03
C THR A 140 0.49 1.34 13.90
N LEU A 141 -0.39 1.85 13.04
CA LEU A 141 -0.02 2.75 11.97
C LEU A 141 -1.21 3.65 11.64
N ASP A 142 -0.97 4.95 11.58
CA ASP A 142 -1.98 5.97 11.33
C ASP A 142 -1.65 6.74 10.06
N ALA A 143 -2.39 6.52 8.98
CA ALA A 143 -2.15 7.16 7.70
C ALA A 143 -3.30 8.07 7.29
N THR A 144 -2.99 9.15 6.56
CA THR A 144 -4.00 10.04 6.00
C THR A 144 -4.20 9.77 4.51
N TRP A 145 -5.44 9.50 4.13
CA TRP A 145 -5.84 9.32 2.74
C TRP A 145 -6.60 10.54 2.23
N THR A 146 -6.26 10.99 1.03
CA THR A 146 -6.89 12.10 0.34
C THR A 146 -7.75 11.58 -0.82
N PRO A 147 -9.05 11.94 -0.87
CA PRO A 147 -9.93 11.55 -1.96
C PRO A 147 -9.46 12.06 -3.33
N PRO A 148 -9.77 11.33 -4.43
CA PRO A 148 -9.46 11.80 -5.77
C PRO A 148 -10.27 13.07 -6.10
N ALA A 149 -9.76 13.89 -7.02
CA ALA A 149 -10.46 15.05 -7.55
C ALA A 149 -11.51 14.60 -8.59
N ALA A 150 -12.60 13.95 -8.15
CA ALA A 150 -13.66 13.47 -9.04
C ALA A 150 -15.05 13.84 -8.49
N PRO A 151 -15.99 14.29 -9.34
CA PRO A 151 -17.28 14.80 -8.89
C PRO A 151 -18.22 13.66 -8.47
N ALA A 152 -18.23 13.28 -7.19
CA ALA A 152 -19.31 12.49 -6.56
C ALA A 152 -19.15 12.38 -5.04
N ASN A 153 -20.26 12.06 -4.36
CA ASN A 153 -20.24 11.43 -3.04
C ASN A 153 -19.85 9.95 -3.25
N MET A 154 -18.65 9.58 -2.81
CA MET A 154 -18.13 8.22 -2.96
C MET A 154 -18.34 7.42 -1.68
N THR A 155 -18.52 6.11 -1.86
CA THR A 155 -18.35 5.13 -0.78
C THR A 155 -17.03 4.40 -1.01
N VAL A 156 -16.12 4.54 -0.05
CA VAL A 156 -14.76 4.02 -0.14
C VAL A 156 -14.54 2.99 0.95
N VAL A 157 -13.87 1.90 0.59
CA VAL A 157 -13.41 0.88 1.54
C VAL A 157 -11.90 0.86 1.52
N PHE A 158 -11.30 0.78 2.70
CA PHE A 158 -9.86 0.61 2.85
C PHE A 158 -9.55 -0.87 3.00
N ARG A 159 -8.70 -1.39 2.14
CA ARG A 159 -8.35 -2.81 2.07
C ARG A 159 -6.87 -2.96 2.36
N VAL A 160 -6.50 -3.91 3.21
CA VAL A 160 -5.13 -4.12 3.65
C VAL A 160 -4.75 -5.60 3.61
N THR A 161 -3.49 -5.84 3.27
CA THR A 161 -2.81 -7.11 3.49
C THR A 161 -1.81 -6.93 4.62
N PHE A 162 -1.83 -7.82 5.60
CA PHE A 162 -0.85 -7.89 6.69
C PHE A 162 0.06 -9.10 6.51
N VAL A 163 1.36 -8.90 6.72
CA VAL A 163 2.39 -9.95 6.68
C VAL A 163 3.04 -10.00 8.06
N LYS A 164 2.86 -11.12 8.78
CA LYS A 164 3.55 -11.38 10.04
C LYS A 164 4.92 -12.03 9.81
N GLY A 165 5.05 -12.77 8.72
CA GLY A 165 6.27 -13.42 8.26
C GLY A 165 6.02 -14.02 6.88
N PHE A 166 7.06 -14.62 6.30
CA PHE A 166 7.09 -15.09 4.91
C PHE A 166 5.87 -15.93 4.48
N GLU A 167 5.45 -16.89 5.32
CA GLU A 167 4.34 -17.80 5.00
C GLU A 167 3.03 -17.42 5.72
N THR A 168 3.07 -16.41 6.60
CA THR A 168 1.96 -16.06 7.50
C THR A 168 1.47 -14.66 7.20
N PHE A 169 0.40 -14.59 6.41
CA PHE A 169 -0.19 -13.33 5.96
C PHE A 169 -1.71 -13.42 5.77
N TRP A 170 -2.37 -12.27 5.80
CA TRP A 170 -3.81 -12.12 5.66
C TRP A 170 -4.09 -11.11 4.56
N VAL A 171 -4.73 -11.54 3.47
CA VAL A 171 -5.02 -10.69 2.31
C VAL A 171 -6.44 -10.18 2.35
N GLY A 172 -6.60 -8.86 2.24
CA GLY A 172 -7.90 -8.26 1.97
C GLY A 172 -8.78 -8.04 3.19
N LEU A 173 -8.19 -7.76 4.35
CA LEU A 173 -8.95 -7.23 5.48
C LEU A 173 -9.48 -5.83 5.11
N GLU A 174 -10.74 -5.54 5.42
CA GLU A 174 -11.40 -4.30 5.00
C GLU A 174 -11.92 -3.49 6.20
N SER A 175 -11.87 -2.16 6.06
CA SER A 175 -12.55 -1.24 6.98
C SER A 175 -14.05 -1.29 6.79
N ALA A 176 -14.79 -0.73 7.76
CA ALA A 176 -16.16 -0.30 7.49
C ALA A 176 -16.17 0.70 6.31
N PRO A 177 -17.20 0.68 5.42
CA PRO A 177 -17.29 1.63 4.33
C PRO A 177 -17.42 3.07 4.82
N VAL A 178 -16.67 3.98 4.20
CA VAL A 178 -16.75 5.41 4.45
C VAL A 178 -17.58 6.05 3.34
N THR A 179 -18.79 6.49 3.68
CA THR A 179 -19.75 7.09 2.75
C THR A 179 -19.63 8.62 2.70
N GLY A 180 -20.12 9.23 1.62
CA GLY A 180 -20.16 10.68 1.49
C GLY A 180 -18.79 11.34 1.41
N VAL A 181 -17.78 10.59 0.97
CA VAL A 181 -16.44 11.13 0.69
C VAL A 181 -16.56 12.02 -0.53
N LYS A 182 -16.20 13.30 -0.38
CA LYS A 182 -16.23 14.29 -1.45
C LYS A 182 -14.82 14.48 -2.02
N ALA A 183 -14.73 14.86 -3.29
CA ALA A 183 -13.47 15.24 -3.89
C ALA A 183 -12.71 16.26 -3.04
N TYR A 184 -11.41 16.07 -2.90
CA TYR A 184 -10.54 17.07 -2.31
C TYR A 184 -10.46 18.27 -3.26
N VAL A 185 -11.23 19.31 -2.99
CA VAL A 185 -11.02 20.63 -3.59
C VAL A 185 -9.96 21.30 -2.74
N SER A 186 -8.72 21.34 -3.23
CA SER A 186 -7.66 22.09 -2.55
C SER A 186 -8.14 23.53 -2.40
N ALA A 187 -8.26 24.02 -1.17
CA ALA A 187 -8.82 25.33 -0.84
C ALA A 187 -7.93 26.53 -1.28
N THR A 188 -7.06 26.34 -2.26
CA THR A 188 -5.97 27.27 -2.61
C THR A 188 -5.95 27.73 -4.07
N VAL A 189 -6.97 27.46 -4.88
CA VAL A 189 -7.16 28.25 -6.10
C VAL A 189 -8.16 29.36 -5.80
N PRO A 190 -7.72 30.60 -5.53
CA PRO A 190 -8.65 31.72 -5.51
C PRO A 190 -9.33 31.78 -6.87
N LEU A 191 -10.67 31.82 -6.86
CA LEU A 191 -11.53 31.93 -8.04
C LEU A 191 -11.12 33.09 -8.98
N LYS A 192 -10.37 34.07 -8.47
CA LYS A 192 -9.78 35.17 -9.23
C LYS A 192 -8.74 34.74 -10.27
N ALA A 193 -8.13 33.55 -10.18
CA ALA A 193 -7.16 33.09 -11.17
C ALA A 193 -7.83 32.49 -12.43
N LEU A 194 -9.08 32.04 -12.34
CA LEU A 194 -9.83 31.49 -13.47
C LEU A 194 -10.38 32.58 -14.39
N THR A 195 -10.68 33.78 -13.88
CA THR A 195 -11.16 34.89 -14.73
C THR A 195 -10.07 35.49 -15.61
N THR A 196 -8.80 35.51 -15.19
CA THR A 196 -7.72 36.12 -16.00
C THR A 196 -7.38 35.31 -17.27
N VAL A 197 -7.56 33.99 -17.24
CA VAL A 197 -7.23 33.11 -18.38
C VAL A 197 -8.29 33.21 -19.49
N VAL A 198 -9.56 33.43 -19.14
CA VAL A 198 -10.67 33.49 -20.12
C VAL A 198 -10.68 34.83 -20.89
N PHE A 199 -10.14 35.90 -20.32
CA PHE A 199 -10.04 37.20 -21.03
C PHE A 199 -8.82 37.31 -21.95
N SER A 200 -7.75 36.54 -21.72
CA SER A 200 -6.54 36.63 -22.56
C SER A 200 -6.64 35.86 -23.88
N THR A 201 -7.49 34.83 -23.96
CA THR A 201 -7.71 34.08 -25.21
C THR A 201 -8.75 34.74 -26.13
N ALA A 202 -9.56 35.67 -25.62
CA ALA A 202 -10.53 36.41 -26.44
C ALA A 202 -9.90 37.58 -27.22
N LEU A 203 -8.68 38.03 -26.88
CA LEU A 203 -8.03 39.18 -27.53
C LEU A 203 -7.14 38.81 -28.72
N MET A 204 -6.84 37.53 -28.97
CA MET A 204 -6.00 37.12 -30.12
C MET A 204 -6.76 36.75 -31.40
N ALA A 205 -8.11 36.85 -31.41
CA ALA A 205 -8.91 36.43 -32.56
C ALA A 205 -9.33 37.56 -33.53
N THR A 206 -8.85 38.80 -33.37
CA THR A 206 -9.25 39.93 -34.25
C THR A 206 -8.11 40.64 -35.00
N VAL A 207 -6.88 40.13 -35.00
CA VAL A 207 -5.78 40.70 -35.81
C VAL A 207 -5.23 39.66 -36.79
N ALA A 208 -6.08 39.18 -37.69
CA ALA A 208 -5.66 38.40 -38.86
C ALA A 208 -6.58 38.66 -40.07
N ALA A 209 -7.03 39.91 -40.24
CA ALA A 209 -7.72 40.38 -41.43
C ALA A 209 -7.29 41.82 -41.72
N MET A 210 -6.06 41.99 -42.21
CA MET A 210 -5.57 43.12 -43.00
C MET A 210 -4.07 42.87 -43.24
N PHE A 211 -3.75 42.22 -44.35
CA PHE A 211 -2.67 42.48 -45.31
C PHE A 211 -2.63 41.30 -46.29
#